data_AF-A0A7Y3IBI7-F1
#
_entry.id   AF-A0A7Y3IBI7-F1
#
_cell.length_a   1.000
_cell.length_b   1.000
_cell.length_c   1.000
_cell.angle_alpha   90.00
_cell.angle_beta   90.00
_cell.angle_gamma   90.00
#
_symmetry.space_group_name_H-M   'P 1'
#
loop_
_entity.id
_entity.type
_entity.pdbx_description
1 polymer ?
#
loop_
_entity_poly.entity_id
_entity_poly.type
_entity_poly.pdbx_seq_one_letter_code
_entity_poly.pdbx_strand_id
1 'polypeptide(L)'
;MSRLVSTCCMLAAVAASACGGGASVEPGQPPTYGFLPDLSGAPVMVFPVQMGDGPEGRARLDREVAFAIREAELEWLLPDDLIRAGERSPGLEIRTTGLSVEAFLQREVKRIGEPLFGYLIRLSGLTGSPVA
;
A
#
# COMPACT_ATOMS: atom_id res chain seq x y z
N MET A 1 62.45 -15.80 -19.53
CA MET A 1 62.49 -14.32 -19.59
C MET A 1 61.06 -13.80 -19.61
N SER A 2 60.72 -13.12 -18.52
CA SER A 2 59.62 -12.20 -18.22
C SER A 2 58.42 -12.09 -19.16
N ARG A 3 57.21 -12.31 -18.60
CA ARG A 3 56.04 -11.39 -18.61
C ARG A 3 54.83 -12.05 -17.92
N LEU A 4 54.98 -12.36 -16.63
CA LEU A 4 53.87 -12.33 -15.67
C LEU A 4 53.89 -10.93 -15.04
N VAL A 5 52.75 -10.42 -14.59
CA VAL A 5 52.50 -9.06 -14.07
C VAL A 5 52.04 -8.07 -15.15
N SER A 6 50.75 -8.07 -15.51
CA SER A 6 50.10 -6.83 -16.01
C SER A 6 48.59 -6.80 -16.22
N THR A 7 47.80 -7.82 -15.84
CA THR A 7 46.37 -7.77 -16.20
C THR A 7 45.46 -8.35 -15.12
N CYS A 8 45.34 -7.64 -13.99
CA CYS A 8 44.45 -8.06 -12.89
C CYS A 8 43.63 -6.91 -12.24
N CYS A 9 43.52 -5.72 -12.86
CA CYS A 9 42.93 -4.55 -12.17
C CYS A 9 41.82 -3.78 -12.93
N MET A 10 41.13 -4.38 -13.89
CA MET A 10 40.07 -3.70 -14.66
C MET A 10 39.10 -4.80 -15.13
N LEU A 11 37.84 -4.95 -14.74
CA LEU A 11 36.80 -4.05 -14.21
C LEU A 11 35.97 -4.82 -13.15
N ALA A 12 36.07 -4.44 -11.88
CA ALA A 12 35.17 -4.89 -10.82
C ALA A 12 34.34 -3.70 -10.30
N ALA A 13 33.56 -3.08 -11.19
CA ALA A 13 32.84 -1.83 -10.89
C ALA A 13 31.44 -1.75 -11.53
N VAL A 14 30.62 -2.80 -11.42
CA VAL A 14 29.18 -2.77 -11.80
C VAL A 14 28.30 -3.48 -10.74
N ALA A 15 28.58 -3.24 -9.45
CA ALA A 15 27.82 -3.89 -8.36
C ALA A 15 27.20 -2.90 -7.35
N ALA A 16 27.14 -1.60 -7.65
CA ALA A 16 26.78 -0.58 -6.66
C ALA A 16 25.70 0.42 -7.11
N SER A 17 24.77 0.03 -7.99
CA SER A 17 23.69 0.92 -8.42
C SER A 17 22.33 0.21 -8.55
N ALA A 18 21.95 -0.54 -7.51
CA ALA A 18 20.58 -1.08 -7.39
C ALA A 18 20.16 -1.17 -5.91
N CYS A 19 20.29 -0.05 -5.17
CA CYS A 19 19.57 0.21 -3.91
C CYS A 19 19.32 1.73 -3.87
N GLY A 20 18.62 2.24 -4.87
CA GLY A 20 18.14 3.62 -4.87
C GLY A 20 16.86 3.71 -4.07
N GLY A 21 16.89 4.46 -2.97
CA GLY A 21 15.72 5.23 -2.52
C GLY A 21 14.72 4.56 -1.59
N GLY A 22 15.17 3.84 -0.56
CA GLY A 22 14.36 3.71 0.65
C GLY A 22 14.59 4.96 1.50
N ALA A 23 13.64 5.89 1.55
CA ALA A 23 13.72 7.04 2.45
C ALA A 23 13.95 6.53 3.88
N SER A 24 15.13 6.81 4.44
CA SER A 24 15.43 6.50 5.83
C SER A 24 14.59 7.42 6.70
N VAL A 25 13.46 6.93 7.19
CA VAL A 25 12.69 7.61 8.23
C VAL A 25 13.56 7.65 9.48
N GLU A 26 13.99 8.83 9.87
CA GLU A 26 14.83 9.04 11.05
C GLU A 26 14.09 8.52 12.30
N PRO A 27 14.66 7.56 13.07
CA PRO A 27 14.02 7.03 14.26
C PRO A 27 13.90 8.13 15.33
N GLY A 28 12.69 8.64 15.54
CA GLY A 28 12.41 9.58 16.64
C GLY A 28 11.67 10.86 16.25
N GLN A 29 11.51 11.16 14.96
CA GLN A 29 10.62 12.25 14.57
C GLN A 29 9.16 11.79 14.64
N PRO A 30 8.27 12.51 15.36
CA PRO A 30 6.84 12.32 15.17
C PRO A 30 6.52 12.65 13.71
N PRO A 31 5.75 11.83 12.99
CA PRO A 31 5.39 12.15 11.62
C PRO A 31 4.71 13.51 11.61
N THR A 32 5.17 14.39 10.72
CA THR A 32 4.53 15.67 10.52
C THR A 32 3.20 15.38 9.84
N TYR A 33 2.10 15.47 10.59
CA TYR A 33 0.74 15.47 10.03
C TYR A 33 0.50 16.83 9.38
N GLY A 34 1.01 16.98 8.17
CA GLY A 34 0.89 18.18 7.39
C GLY A 34 0.95 17.79 5.92
N PHE A 35 -0.06 18.25 5.18
CA PHE A 35 -0.37 17.98 3.77
C PHE A 35 -1.19 16.69 3.54
N LEU A 36 -2.32 16.84 2.84
CA LEU A 36 -2.93 15.69 2.16
C LEU A 36 -1.84 15.13 1.23
N PRO A 37 -1.62 13.80 1.22
CA PRO A 37 -0.72 13.21 0.23
C PRO A 37 -1.20 13.59 -1.16
N ASP A 38 -0.26 13.94 -2.05
CA ASP A 38 -0.58 14.04 -3.46
C ASP A 38 -0.94 12.63 -3.96
N LEU A 39 -2.20 12.44 -4.30
CA LEU A 39 -2.75 11.18 -4.79
C LEU A 39 -2.64 11.05 -6.32
N SER A 40 -2.12 12.06 -7.00
CA SER A 40 -2.03 12.06 -8.46
C SER A 40 -1.10 10.93 -8.96
N GLY A 41 -1.54 10.25 -10.02
CA GLY A 41 -0.76 9.18 -10.66
C GLY A 41 -0.67 7.86 -9.88
N ALA A 42 -1.33 7.73 -8.72
CA ALA A 42 -1.43 6.49 -7.98
C ALA A 42 -2.90 6.05 -7.86
N PRO A 43 -3.21 4.75 -8.03
CA PRO A 43 -4.55 4.25 -7.75
C PRO A 43 -4.83 4.37 -6.25
N VAL A 44 -6.08 4.69 -5.89
CA VAL A 44 -6.53 4.86 -4.51
C VAL A 44 -7.51 3.75 -4.15
N MET A 45 -7.15 2.95 -3.15
CA MET A 45 -8.04 1.89 -2.64
C MET A 45 -9.13 2.47 -1.77
N VAL A 46 -10.38 2.16 -2.12
CA VAL A 46 -11.57 2.46 -1.32
C VAL A 46 -12.07 1.15 -0.73
N PHE A 47 -11.86 1.00 0.58
CA PHE A 47 -12.30 -0.20 1.28
C PHE A 47 -13.82 -0.21 1.47
N PRO A 48 -14.45 -1.40 1.43
CA PRO A 48 -15.86 -1.53 1.78
C PRO A 48 -16.16 -0.89 3.14
N VAL A 49 -17.36 -0.35 3.30
CA VAL A 49 -17.80 0.18 4.60
C VAL A 49 -17.78 -0.95 5.64
N GLN A 50 -16.99 -0.76 6.70
CA GLN A 50 -16.73 -1.80 7.68
C GLN A 50 -17.81 -1.88 8.78
N MET A 51 -18.50 -0.76 9.05
CA MET A 51 -19.54 -0.63 10.08
C MET A 51 -20.86 -0.12 9.48
N GLY A 52 -21.99 -0.66 9.90
CA GLY A 52 -23.32 -0.21 9.45
C GLY A 52 -24.43 -1.19 9.82
N ASP A 53 -25.67 -0.87 9.45
CA ASP A 53 -26.91 -1.58 9.82
C ASP A 53 -27.11 -2.92 9.08
N GLY A 54 -26.04 -3.69 8.89
CA GLY A 54 -26.05 -4.98 8.19
C GLY A 54 -25.52 -4.92 6.74
N PRO A 55 -25.56 -6.04 6.00
CA PRO A 55 -24.98 -6.15 4.66
C PRO A 55 -25.58 -5.17 3.64
N GLU A 56 -26.91 -5.03 3.62
CA GLU A 56 -27.61 -4.15 2.67
C GLU A 56 -27.32 -2.66 2.92
N GLY A 57 -27.29 -2.25 4.20
CA GLY A 57 -26.94 -0.89 4.60
C GLY A 57 -25.52 -0.52 4.18
N ARG A 58 -24.56 -1.45 4.37
CA ARG A 58 -23.17 -1.27 3.92
C ARG A 58 -23.07 -1.16 2.41
N ALA A 59 -23.71 -2.06 1.67
CA ALA A 59 -23.71 -2.02 0.21
C ALA A 59 -24.35 -0.73 -0.34
N ARG A 60 -25.36 -0.18 0.34
CA ARG A 60 -25.92 1.14 -0.01
C ARG A 60 -24.89 2.24 0.20
N LEU A 61 -24.23 2.28 1.35
CA LEU A 61 -23.21 3.29 1.65
C LEU A 61 -22.02 3.20 0.68
N ASP A 62 -21.56 1.99 0.33
CA ASP A 62 -20.50 1.80 -0.67
C ASP A 62 -20.85 2.46 -2.01
N ARG A 63 -22.11 2.36 -2.45
CA ARG A 63 -22.58 3.03 -3.69
C ARG A 63 -22.60 4.54 -3.57
N GLU A 64 -23.06 5.08 -2.43
CA GLU A 64 -23.07 6.52 -2.20
C GLU A 64 -21.65 7.10 -2.16
N VAL A 65 -20.71 6.39 -1.52
CA VAL A 65 -19.29 6.78 -1.49
C VAL A 65 -18.70 6.75 -2.89
N ALA A 66 -18.91 5.66 -3.65
CA ALA A 66 -18.45 5.56 -5.03
C ALA A 66 -19.03 6.68 -5.91
N PHE A 67 -20.30 7.03 -5.69
CA PHE A 67 -20.94 8.15 -6.38
C PHE A 67 -20.31 9.50 -6.00
N ALA A 68 -20.03 9.73 -4.71
CA ALA A 68 -19.49 11.00 -4.23
C ALA A 68 -18.07 11.28 -4.73
N ILE A 69 -17.24 10.25 -4.91
CA ILE A 69 -15.83 10.40 -5.29
C ILE A 69 -15.58 10.39 -6.80
N ARG A 70 -16.60 10.06 -7.61
CA ARG A 70 -16.46 9.83 -9.06
C ARG A 70 -15.92 11.02 -9.86
N GLU A 71 -16.11 12.24 -9.37
CA GLU A 71 -15.77 13.46 -10.11
C GLU A 71 -14.31 13.87 -9.92
N ALA A 72 -13.61 13.26 -8.96
CA ALA A 72 -12.19 13.46 -8.79
C ALA A 72 -11.41 12.75 -9.90
N GLU A 73 -10.43 13.43 -10.47
CA GLU A 73 -9.49 12.89 -11.48
C GLU A 73 -8.45 11.97 -10.83
N LEU A 74 -8.91 10.93 -10.14
CA LEU A 74 -8.09 9.91 -9.50
C LEU A 74 -8.49 8.53 -10.04
N GLU A 75 -7.53 7.62 -10.06
CA GLU A 75 -7.81 6.21 -10.37
C GLU A 75 -8.34 5.53 -9.11
N TRP A 76 -9.64 5.27 -9.07
CA TRP A 76 -10.29 4.65 -7.91
C TRP A 76 -10.34 3.13 -8.05
N LEU A 77 -9.86 2.42 -7.03
CA LEU A 77 -10.08 0.99 -6.86
C LEU A 77 -11.22 0.80 -5.85
N LEU A 78 -12.41 0.52 -6.37
CA LEU A 78 -13.63 0.42 -5.58
C LEU A 78 -13.72 -0.93 -4.86
N PRO A 79 -14.64 -1.08 -3.89
CA PRO A 79 -14.79 -2.32 -3.11
C PRO A 79 -14.77 -3.61 -3.94
N ASP A 80 -15.49 -3.65 -5.07
CA ASP A 80 -15.54 -4.82 -5.96
C ASP A 80 -14.18 -5.13 -6.61
N ASP A 81 -13.36 -4.12 -6.90
CA ASP A 81 -12.02 -4.30 -7.45
C ASP A 81 -11.08 -4.93 -6.43
N LEU A 82 -11.16 -4.48 -5.17
CA LEU A 82 -10.37 -5.01 -4.07
C LEU A 82 -10.76 -6.46 -3.74
N ILE A 83 -12.06 -6.76 -3.74
CA ILE A 83 -12.57 -8.12 -3.53
C ILE A 83 -12.04 -9.04 -4.63
N ARG A 84 -12.19 -8.66 -5.90
CA ARG A 84 -11.66 -9.44 -7.03
C ARG A 84 -10.15 -9.59 -6.99
N ALA A 85 -9.41 -8.58 -6.52
CA ALA A 85 -7.96 -8.69 -6.34
C ALA A 85 -7.59 -9.72 -5.28
N GLY A 86 -8.29 -9.73 -4.14
CA GLY A 86 -8.12 -10.73 -3.08
C GLY A 86 -8.47 -12.15 -3.53
N GLU A 87 -9.58 -12.32 -4.25
CA GLU A 87 -10.04 -13.63 -4.77
C GLU A 87 -9.05 -14.25 -5.75
N ARG A 88 -8.33 -13.44 -6.52
CA ARG A 88 -7.26 -13.92 -7.43
C ARG A 88 -6.01 -14.42 -6.70
N SER A 89 -5.88 -14.12 -5.40
CA SER A 89 -4.68 -14.41 -4.60
C SER A 89 -5.03 -15.11 -3.27
N PRO A 90 -5.68 -16.29 -3.31
CA PRO A 90 -6.19 -16.94 -2.10
C PRO A 90 -5.08 -17.32 -1.10
N GLY A 91 -3.85 -17.54 -1.55
CA GLY A 91 -2.70 -17.85 -0.69
C GLY A 91 -2.16 -16.68 0.14
N LEU A 92 -2.68 -15.45 -0.07
CA LEU A 92 -2.27 -14.26 0.69
C LEU A 92 -3.21 -13.93 1.86
N GLU A 93 -4.29 -14.71 2.05
CA GLU A 93 -5.28 -14.57 3.13
C GLU A 93 -5.76 -13.12 3.36
N ILE A 94 -5.95 -12.38 2.27
CA ILE A 94 -6.32 -10.97 2.32
C ILE A 94 -7.78 -10.82 2.71
N ARG A 95 -8.04 -9.98 3.71
CA ARG A 95 -9.40 -9.56 4.09
C ARG A 95 -9.66 -8.15 3.58
N THR A 96 -10.79 -7.95 2.90
CA THR A 96 -11.28 -6.63 2.48
C THR A 96 -12.45 -6.15 3.36
N THR A 97 -13.05 -7.05 4.12
CA THR A 97 -14.14 -6.80 5.08
C THR A 97 -13.78 -7.32 6.46
N GLY A 98 -14.48 -6.84 7.49
CA GLY A 98 -14.18 -7.19 8.88
C GLY A 98 -12.80 -6.67 9.32
N LEU A 99 -12.34 -5.59 8.71
CA LEU A 99 -11.14 -4.90 9.11
C LEU A 99 -11.39 -4.27 10.49
N SER A 100 -10.40 -4.36 11.37
CA SER A 100 -10.49 -3.77 12.71
C SER A 100 -10.27 -2.25 12.63
N VAL A 101 -11.27 -1.52 12.11
CA VAL A 101 -11.21 -0.05 11.96
C VAL A 101 -11.13 0.63 13.32
N GLU A 102 -11.66 0.01 14.37
CA GLU A 102 -11.48 0.48 15.76
C GLU A 102 -10.00 0.60 16.15
N ALA A 103 -9.12 -0.26 15.61
CA ALA A 103 -7.68 -0.16 15.84
C ALA A 103 -7.09 1.12 15.22
N PHE A 104 -7.62 1.60 14.08
CA PHE A 104 -7.25 2.90 13.49
C PHE A 104 -7.74 4.08 14.33
N LEU A 105 -8.93 3.98 14.93
CA LEU A 105 -9.50 5.06 15.73
C LEU A 105 -8.81 5.22 17.09
N GLN A 106 -8.22 4.15 17.62
CA GLN A 106 -7.61 4.12 18.95
C GLN A 106 -6.07 4.21 18.91
N ARG A 107 -5.41 3.86 17.80
CA ARG A 107 -3.95 3.88 17.64
C ARG A 107 -3.53 4.22 16.22
N GLU A 108 -2.44 4.98 16.09
CA GLU A 108 -1.72 5.10 14.82
C GLU A 108 -1.10 3.73 14.49
N VAL A 109 -1.74 2.99 13.58
CA VAL A 109 -1.32 1.65 13.13
C VAL A 109 -0.04 1.79 12.29
N LYS A 110 1.12 1.76 12.95
CA LYS A 110 2.44 2.08 12.35
C LYS A 110 3.34 0.86 12.13
N ARG A 111 2.86 -0.38 12.38
CA ARG A 111 3.74 -1.57 12.36
C ARG A 111 3.23 -2.69 11.44
N ILE A 112 4.15 -3.27 10.67
CA ILE A 112 3.92 -4.46 9.81
C ILE A 112 3.37 -5.67 10.59
N GLY A 113 3.65 -5.77 11.88
CA GLY A 113 3.11 -6.82 12.76
C GLY A 113 1.64 -6.63 13.15
N GLU A 114 1.04 -5.49 12.85
CA GLU A 114 -0.38 -5.24 13.10
C GLU A 114 -1.19 -5.85 11.95
N PRO A 115 -2.17 -6.73 12.22
CA PRO A 115 -2.86 -7.51 11.19
C PRO A 115 -3.40 -6.66 10.04
N LEU A 116 -3.94 -5.48 10.37
CA LEU A 116 -4.53 -4.55 9.43
C LEU A 116 -3.50 -3.94 8.47
N PHE A 117 -2.39 -3.41 8.99
CA PHE A 117 -1.32 -2.87 8.15
C PHE A 117 -0.75 -3.96 7.22
N GLY A 118 -0.59 -5.18 7.74
CA GLY A 118 -0.19 -6.32 6.92
C GLY A 118 -1.17 -6.62 5.77
N TYR A 119 -2.48 -6.48 5.98
CA TYR A 119 -3.45 -6.62 4.89
C TYR A 119 -3.33 -5.50 3.86
N LEU A 120 -3.16 -4.25 4.30
CA LEU A 120 -3.00 -3.10 3.41
C LEU A 120 -1.75 -3.22 2.52
N ILE A 121 -0.63 -3.66 3.08
CA ILE A 121 0.63 -3.85 2.33
C ILE A 121 0.53 -5.02 1.33
N ARG A 122 -0.21 -6.09 1.65
CA ARG A 122 -0.42 -7.17 0.68
C ARG A 122 -1.33 -6.71 -0.46
N LEU A 123 -2.39 -5.98 -0.14
CA LEU A 123 -3.29 -5.41 -1.15
C LEU A 123 -2.57 -4.40 -2.03
N SER A 124 -1.74 -3.52 -1.47
CA SER A 124 -0.96 -2.56 -2.26
C SER A 124 -0.07 -3.25 -3.28
N GLY A 125 0.56 -4.38 -2.91
CA GLY A 125 1.35 -5.19 -3.82
C GLY A 125 0.52 -5.83 -4.96
N LEU A 126 -0.76 -6.13 -4.73
CA LEU A 126 -1.65 -6.69 -5.74
C LEU A 126 -2.28 -5.64 -6.65
N THR A 127 -2.49 -4.43 -6.13
CA THR A 127 -3.24 -3.37 -6.81
C THR A 127 -2.38 -2.25 -7.36
N GLY A 128 -1.11 -2.18 -6.95
CA GLY A 128 -0.23 -1.07 -7.28
C GLY A 128 -0.55 0.24 -6.53
N SER A 129 -1.46 0.20 -5.55
CA SER A 129 -1.85 1.37 -4.76
C SER A 129 -1.01 1.46 -3.49
N PRO A 130 -0.06 2.40 -3.38
CA PRO A 130 0.80 2.51 -2.21
C PRO A 130 0.02 2.92 -0.95
N VAL A 131 0.48 2.46 0.21
CA VAL A 131 -0.06 2.91 1.51
C VAL A 131 0.73 4.16 1.92
N ALA A 132 0.04 5.29 2.07
CA ALA A 132 0.60 6.59 2.46
C ALA A 132 0.53 6.82 3.98
#